data_AF-A0A2V9RKP1-F1
#
_entry.id   AF-A0A2V9RKP1-F1
#
_cell.length_a   1.000
_cell.length_b   1.000
_cell.length_c   1.000
_cell.angle_alpha   90.00
_cell.angle_beta   90.00
_cell.angle_gamma   90.00
#
_symmetry.space_group_name_H-M   'P 1'
#
loop_
_entity.id
_entity.type
_entity.pdbx_description
1 polymer ?
#
loop_
_entity_poly.entity_id
_entity_poly.type
_entity_poly.pdbx_seq_one_letter_code
_entity_poly.pdbx_strand_id
1 'polypeptide(L)'
;MGETWEFERLQMINRWRKQSCKAGESGQAMLFVLLALGLALMGAAAFSVDLGNMWMQRQTAQNVADAACTAAAMDMLTDATSAGTTQGGFTAGTDFSCSGNATAAPCVYAANNMGYAPAALVAGQPGYDVSFTFPTTVPGVVDCTGTPPPPVCTAAGFTPFSTYVRATVANRVPVSFAGLLSGSTTTDVMGQATCGLVFSSAPIPILIMNPSLSGTLDVRGSGSQNKITIYGGPQRSIQVNSTSATAVTV
;
A
#
# COMPACT_ATOMS: atom_id res chain seq x y z
N MET A 1 68.98 -7.53 -89.51
CA MET A 1 68.22 -8.27 -88.49
C MET A 1 68.96 -8.13 -87.17
N GLY A 2 68.30 -7.58 -86.15
CA GLY A 2 68.70 -7.59 -84.74
C GLY A 2 69.71 -6.52 -84.30
N GLU A 3 69.63 -5.87 -83.14
CA GLU A 3 68.66 -5.82 -82.05
C GLU A 3 68.88 -4.48 -81.31
N THR A 4 67.78 -3.91 -80.81
CA THR A 4 67.72 -2.73 -79.95
C THR A 4 68.14 -3.09 -78.52
N TRP A 5 69.12 -2.39 -77.95
CA TRP A 5 69.45 -2.50 -76.54
C TRP A 5 69.15 -1.19 -75.82
N GLU A 6 67.90 -1.09 -75.34
CA GLU A 6 67.62 -0.34 -74.13
C GLU A 6 68.27 -1.05 -72.94
N PHE A 7 69.09 -0.33 -72.19
CA PHE A 7 69.31 -0.63 -70.77
C PHE A 7 69.24 0.68 -69.99
N GLU A 8 68.01 1.20 -69.92
CA GLU A 8 67.60 2.08 -68.84
C GLU A 8 67.72 1.35 -67.49
N ARG A 9 68.21 2.08 -66.50
CA ARG A 9 67.92 1.93 -65.06
C ARG A 9 67.97 0.53 -64.46
N LEU A 10 68.98 0.32 -63.62
CA LEU A 10 68.71 -0.13 -62.25
C LEU A 10 69.60 0.65 -61.27
N GLN A 11 69.13 1.85 -60.90
CA GLN A 11 69.46 2.44 -59.61
C GLN A 11 69.11 1.39 -58.54
N MET A 12 70.12 0.83 -57.89
CA MET A 12 69.95 0.03 -56.67
C MET A 12 69.40 0.95 -55.58
N ILE A 13 68.08 1.12 -55.58
CA ILE A 13 67.33 1.78 -54.52
C ILE A 13 67.42 0.86 -53.31
N ASN A 14 68.26 1.29 -52.37
CA ASN A 14 68.49 0.72 -51.07
C ASN A 14 67.16 0.66 -50.29
N ARG A 15 66.42 -0.45 -50.41
CA ARG A 15 65.19 -0.70 -49.65
C ARG A 15 65.54 -1.09 -48.22
N TRP A 16 65.94 -0.10 -47.42
CA TRP A 16 65.86 -0.21 -45.96
C TRP A 16 64.38 -0.24 -45.58
N ARG A 17 63.81 -1.44 -45.41
CA ARG A 17 62.54 -1.60 -44.71
C ARG A 17 62.75 -1.15 -43.27
N LYS A 18 62.31 0.06 -42.94
CA LYS A 18 62.02 0.42 -41.54
C LYS A 18 60.89 -0.50 -41.07
N GLN A 19 61.22 -1.51 -40.27
CA GLN A 19 60.23 -2.19 -39.45
C GLN A 19 59.69 -1.15 -38.46
N SER A 20 58.50 -0.62 -38.76
CA SER A 20 57.72 0.15 -37.80
C SER A 20 57.36 -0.79 -36.65
N CYS A 21 58.13 -0.74 -35.56
CA CYS A 21 57.70 -1.29 -34.30
C CYS A 21 56.52 -0.44 -33.83
N LYS A 22 55.30 -0.96 -33.95
CA LYS A 22 54.13 -0.36 -33.30
C LYS A 22 54.46 -0.25 -31.82
N ALA A 23 54.55 0.97 -31.30
CA ALA A 23 54.62 1.21 -29.87
C ALA A 23 53.39 0.54 -29.24
N GLY A 24 53.61 -0.36 -28.28
CA GLY A 24 52.52 -1.12 -27.66
C GLY A 24 51.54 -0.18 -26.96
N GLU A 25 50.29 -0.14 -27.43
CA GLU A 25 49.19 0.72 -26.94
C GLU A 25 48.70 0.37 -25.51
N SER A 26 49.48 -0.39 -24.73
CA SER A 26 49.05 -0.92 -23.43
C SER A 26 48.67 0.15 -22.40
N GLY A 27 49.32 1.33 -22.45
CA GLY A 27 49.00 2.44 -21.54
C GLY A 27 47.69 3.17 -21.87
N GLN A 28 47.31 3.22 -23.15
CA GLN A 28 46.07 3.89 -23.57
C GLN A 28 44.84 3.04 -23.23
N ALA A 29 44.95 1.72 -23.36
CA ALA A 29 43.89 0.80 -22.95
C ALA A 29 43.60 0.90 -21.44
N MET A 30 44.62 1.08 -20.60
CA MET A 30 44.44 1.25 -19.15
C MET A 30 43.62 2.50 -18.80
N LEU A 31 43.80 3.62 -19.52
CA LEU A 31 43.00 4.84 -19.31
C LEU A 31 41.53 4.60 -19.62
N PHE A 32 41.20 3.90 -20.71
CA PHE A 32 39.82 3.56 -21.04
C PHE A 32 39.18 2.63 -20.01
N VAL A 33 39.93 1.66 -19.49
CA VAL A 33 39.44 0.75 -18.42
C VAL A 33 39.17 1.52 -17.13
N LEU A 34 40.07 2.41 -16.71
CA LEU A 34 39.87 3.24 -15.51
C LEU A 34 38.65 4.15 -15.66
N LEU A 35 38.47 4.75 -16.85
CA LEU A 35 37.34 5.63 -17.12
C LEU A 35 36.01 4.85 -17.16
N ALA A 36 36.00 3.68 -17.79
CA ALA A 36 34.82 2.80 -17.79
C ALA A 36 34.46 2.31 -16.39
N LEU A 37 35.44 1.90 -15.58
CA LEU A 37 35.21 1.47 -14.20
C LEU A 37 34.72 2.64 -13.32
N GLY A 38 35.30 3.82 -13.47
CA GLY A 38 34.87 5.03 -12.74
C GLY A 38 33.42 5.40 -13.06
N LEU A 39 33.05 5.41 -14.34
CA LEU A 39 31.67 5.66 -14.77
C LEU A 39 30.71 4.58 -14.28
N ALA A 40 31.12 3.30 -14.29
CA ALA A 40 30.30 2.21 -13.78
C ALA A 40 30.04 2.35 -12.26
N LEU A 41 31.05 2.71 -11.48
CA LEU A 41 30.91 2.92 -10.03
C LEU A 41 30.03 4.13 -9.71
N MET A 42 30.21 5.25 -10.42
CA MET A 42 29.35 6.43 -10.26
C MET A 42 27.91 6.14 -10.68
N GLY A 43 27.71 5.41 -11.78
CA GLY A 43 26.39 4.97 -12.23
C GLY A 43 25.69 4.05 -11.23
N ALA A 44 26.41 3.11 -10.63
CA ALA A 44 25.87 2.23 -9.59
C ALA A 44 25.47 3.02 -8.33
N ALA A 45 26.27 3.99 -7.90
CA ALA A 45 25.93 4.86 -6.77
C ALA A 45 24.69 5.71 -7.07
N ALA A 46 24.60 6.33 -8.25
CA ALA A 46 23.44 7.13 -8.66
C ALA A 46 22.16 6.27 -8.73
N PHE A 47 22.25 5.07 -9.30
CA PHE A 47 21.14 4.12 -9.33
C PHE A 47 20.69 3.71 -7.92
N SER A 48 21.63 3.49 -7.00
CA SER A 48 21.31 3.11 -5.62
C SER A 48 20.48 4.18 -4.88
N VAL A 49 20.72 5.46 -5.16
CA VAL A 49 19.97 6.59 -4.57
C VAL A 49 18.54 6.62 -5.12
N ASP A 50 18.37 6.49 -6.44
CA ASP A 50 17.05 6.45 -7.07
C ASP A 50 16.23 5.26 -6.54
N LEU A 51 16.83 4.07 -6.44
CA LEU A 51 16.15 2.88 -5.91
C LEU A 51 15.80 3.02 -4.43
N GLY A 52 16.70 3.59 -3.63
CA GLY A 52 16.45 3.86 -2.21
C GLY A 52 15.26 4.80 -2.03
N ASN A 53 15.19 5.87 -2.83
CA ASN A 53 14.07 6.80 -2.81
C ASN A 53 12.75 6.10 -3.21
N MET A 54 12.74 5.33 -4.30
CA MET A 54 11.55 4.59 -4.74
C MET A 54 11.09 3.58 -3.70
N TRP A 55 12.01 2.90 -3.00
CA TRP A 55 11.69 1.96 -1.95
C TRP A 55 11.01 2.64 -0.75
N MET A 56 11.57 3.75 -0.27
CA MET A 56 10.98 4.52 0.83
C MET A 56 9.58 5.01 0.47
N GLN A 57 9.41 5.53 -0.74
CA GLN A 57 8.12 6.01 -1.23
C GLN A 57 7.09 4.88 -1.39
N ARG A 58 7.53 3.67 -1.72
CA ARG A 58 6.66 2.48 -1.72
C ARG A 58 6.20 2.13 -0.31
N GLN A 59 7.10 2.18 0.69
CA GLN A 59 6.71 1.95 2.08
C GLN A 59 5.71 3.00 2.57
N THR A 60 5.93 4.27 2.24
CA THR A 60 5.00 5.36 2.55
C THR A 60 3.66 5.15 1.86
N ALA A 61 3.64 4.78 0.56
CA ALA A 61 2.41 4.53 -0.17
C ALA A 61 1.58 3.39 0.45
N GLN A 62 2.24 2.34 0.98
CA GLN A 62 1.54 1.28 1.71
C GLN A 62 0.98 1.75 3.04
N ASN A 63 1.76 2.49 3.84
CA ASN A 63 1.26 3.04 5.10
C ASN A 63 0.05 3.97 4.87
N VAL A 64 0.08 4.78 3.80
CA VAL A 64 -1.03 5.64 3.40
C VAL A 64 -2.24 4.80 2.97
N ALA A 65 -2.03 3.72 2.21
CA ALA A 65 -3.11 2.82 1.80
C ALA A 65 -3.79 2.17 3.01
N ASP A 66 -3.01 1.64 3.96
CA ASP A 66 -3.51 1.01 5.19
C ASP A 66 -4.29 2.00 6.06
N ALA A 67 -3.76 3.21 6.24
CA ALA A 67 -4.43 4.25 7.04
C ALA A 67 -5.73 4.73 6.39
N ALA A 68 -5.72 4.99 5.08
CA ALA A 68 -6.91 5.40 4.34
C ALA A 68 -7.99 4.31 4.32
N CYS A 69 -7.56 3.06 4.16
CA CYS A 69 -8.43 1.89 4.12
C CYS A 69 -9.10 1.61 5.48
N THR A 70 -8.34 1.69 6.58
CA THR A 70 -8.88 1.53 7.93
C THR A 70 -9.82 2.67 8.32
N ALA A 71 -9.49 3.92 7.96
CA ALA A 71 -10.39 5.05 8.15
C ALA A 71 -11.72 4.87 7.40
N ALA A 72 -11.67 4.48 6.12
CA ALA A 72 -12.87 4.19 5.35
C ALA A 72 -13.69 3.06 5.98
N ALA A 73 -13.05 1.98 6.44
CA ALA A 73 -13.73 0.87 7.09
C ALA A 73 -14.39 1.29 8.42
N MET A 74 -13.76 2.15 9.22
CA MET A 74 -14.36 2.65 10.47
C MET A 74 -15.58 3.55 10.24
N ASP A 75 -15.56 4.36 9.18
CA ASP A 75 -16.73 5.16 8.79
C ASP A 75 -17.84 4.26 8.24
N MET A 76 -17.50 3.25 7.44
CA MET A 76 -18.48 2.24 7.00
C MET A 76 -19.12 1.51 8.19
N LEU A 77 -18.35 1.21 9.25
CA LEU A 77 -18.88 0.63 10.48
C LEU A 77 -19.82 1.61 11.21
N THR A 78 -19.47 2.89 11.22
CA THR A 78 -20.27 3.94 11.85
C THR A 78 -21.60 4.15 11.12
N ASP A 79 -21.57 4.21 9.78
CA ASP A 79 -22.76 4.29 8.91
C ASP A 79 -23.67 3.07 9.14
N ALA A 80 -23.07 1.88 9.18
CA ALA A 80 -23.77 0.62 9.42
C ALA A 80 -24.42 0.52 10.81
N THR A 81 -23.85 1.15 11.84
CA THR A 81 -24.36 1.10 13.23
C THR A 81 -25.30 2.26 13.57
N SER A 82 -25.13 3.42 12.94
CA SER A 82 -25.88 4.64 13.24
C SER A 82 -27.06 4.88 12.31
N ALA A 83 -27.27 4.00 11.32
CA ALA A 83 -28.22 4.19 10.21
C ALA A 83 -28.02 5.52 9.46
N GLY A 84 -26.82 6.11 9.58
CA GLY A 84 -26.40 7.30 8.86
C GLY A 84 -25.80 6.90 7.52
N THR A 85 -26.02 7.73 6.51
CA THR A 85 -25.36 7.58 5.22
C THR A 85 -24.38 8.75 5.10
N THR A 86 -23.09 8.50 4.94
CA THR A 86 -22.04 9.49 4.62
C THR A 86 -21.40 10.27 5.78
N GLN A 87 -21.34 9.73 7.00
CA GLN A 87 -20.66 10.42 8.12
C GLN A 87 -19.20 10.75 7.79
N GLY A 88 -18.51 9.90 7.01
CA GLY A 88 -17.15 10.09 6.54
C GLY A 88 -17.00 11.05 5.34
N GLY A 89 -18.08 11.66 4.84
CA GLY A 89 -18.06 12.51 3.65
C GLY A 89 -17.94 11.73 2.33
N PHE A 90 -18.18 10.43 2.33
CA PHE A 90 -18.25 9.57 1.14
C PHE A 90 -19.41 8.57 1.26
N THR A 91 -19.85 8.02 0.13
CA THR A 91 -20.91 6.99 0.09
C THR A 91 -20.30 5.61 -0.08
N ALA A 92 -20.44 4.74 0.92
CA ALA A 92 -19.98 3.36 0.82
C ALA A 92 -20.67 2.64 -0.35
N GLY A 93 -19.88 2.02 -1.23
CA GLY A 93 -20.36 1.36 -2.45
C GLY A 93 -20.25 2.21 -3.72
N THR A 94 -19.91 3.50 -3.60
CA THR A 94 -19.66 4.38 -4.75
C THR A 94 -18.18 4.72 -4.84
N ASP A 95 -17.51 4.24 -5.88
CA ASP A 95 -16.09 4.50 -6.10
C ASP A 95 -15.79 6.02 -6.16
N PHE A 96 -14.68 6.44 -5.56
CA PHE A 96 -14.26 7.85 -5.54
C PHE A 96 -12.74 7.98 -5.40
N SER A 97 -12.22 9.19 -5.62
CA SER A 97 -10.81 9.54 -5.39
C SER A 97 -10.67 10.75 -4.48
N CYS A 98 -9.52 10.87 -3.82
CA CYS A 98 -9.24 12.02 -2.97
C CYS A 98 -8.98 13.31 -3.76
N SER A 99 -8.53 13.19 -5.01
CA SER A 99 -8.49 14.32 -5.94
C SER A 99 -9.86 14.95 -6.21
N GLY A 100 -10.94 14.15 -6.17
CA GLY A 100 -12.32 14.63 -6.34
C GLY A 100 -13.03 15.01 -5.03
N ASN A 101 -12.59 14.48 -3.90
CA ASN A 101 -13.21 14.69 -2.59
C ASN A 101 -12.16 14.69 -1.45
N ALA A 102 -11.39 15.76 -1.36
CA ALA A 102 -10.28 15.88 -0.39
C ALA A 102 -10.75 15.93 1.08
N THR A 103 -12.01 16.29 1.33
CA THR A 103 -12.58 16.41 2.68
C THR A 103 -13.14 15.10 3.23
N ALA A 104 -13.26 14.05 2.40
CA ALA A 104 -13.64 12.75 2.89
C ALA A 104 -12.63 12.30 3.97
N ALA A 105 -13.13 11.78 5.09
CA ALA A 105 -12.30 11.31 6.19
C ALA A 105 -11.13 10.43 5.75
N PRO A 106 -11.29 9.38 4.89
CA PRO A 106 -10.15 8.57 4.48
C PRO A 106 -9.11 9.33 3.65
N CYS A 107 -9.48 10.43 2.99
CA CYS A 107 -8.57 11.33 2.29
C CYS A 107 -7.79 12.25 3.24
N VAL A 108 -8.42 12.67 4.34
CA VAL A 108 -7.72 13.40 5.42
C VAL A 108 -6.69 12.50 6.09
N TYR A 109 -7.03 11.24 6.38
CA TYR A 109 -6.07 10.27 6.91
C TYR A 109 -4.94 9.96 5.94
N ALA A 110 -5.23 9.86 4.64
CA ALA A 110 -4.20 9.73 3.61
C ALA A 110 -3.24 10.93 3.62
N ALA A 111 -3.78 12.16 3.65
CA ALA A 111 -3.01 13.40 3.69
C ALA A 111 -2.11 13.49 4.93
N ASN A 112 -2.63 13.11 6.10
CA ASN A 112 -1.86 13.13 7.35
C ASN A 112 -0.72 12.11 7.36
N ASN A 113 -0.87 10.95 6.71
CA ASN A 113 0.19 9.94 6.62
C ASN A 113 1.22 10.25 5.53
N MET A 114 0.83 10.93 4.45
CA MET A 114 1.76 11.39 3.42
C MET A 114 2.45 12.70 3.78
N GLY A 115 1.83 13.53 4.61
CA GLY A 115 2.31 14.86 5.04
C GLY A 115 1.83 16.02 4.17
N TYR A 116 1.06 15.78 3.12
CA TYR A 116 0.46 16.79 2.24
C TYR A 116 -0.79 16.24 1.56
N ALA A 117 -1.67 17.11 1.06
CA ALA A 117 -2.95 16.70 0.48
C ALA A 117 -2.78 15.93 -0.86
N PRO A 118 -3.60 14.88 -1.11
CA PRO A 118 -3.63 14.19 -2.39
C PRO A 118 -4.16 15.09 -3.50
N ALA A 119 -3.67 14.90 -4.72
CA ALA A 119 -4.06 15.68 -5.88
C ALA A 119 -4.09 14.81 -7.14
N ALA A 120 -4.86 15.22 -8.15
CA ALA A 120 -4.90 14.50 -9.42
C ALA A 120 -3.49 14.41 -10.04
N LEU A 121 -3.11 13.21 -10.46
CA LEU A 121 -1.79 12.96 -11.04
C LEU A 121 -1.64 13.63 -12.41
N VAL A 122 -0.72 14.60 -12.50
CA VAL A 122 -0.35 15.25 -13.76
C VAL A 122 0.86 14.55 -14.38
N ALA A 123 0.85 14.36 -15.70
CA ALA A 123 1.94 13.71 -16.42
C ALA A 123 3.26 14.47 -16.22
N GLY A 124 4.34 13.76 -15.86
CA GLY A 124 5.67 14.33 -15.67
C GLY A 124 5.86 15.19 -14.42
N GLN A 125 4.86 15.27 -13.54
CA GLN A 125 4.93 15.99 -12.27
C GLN A 125 4.86 15.02 -11.09
N PRO A 126 5.66 15.21 -10.03
CA PRO A 126 5.53 14.41 -8.82
C PRO A 126 4.21 14.72 -8.11
N GLY A 127 3.65 13.74 -7.43
CA GLY A 127 2.40 13.86 -6.70
C GLY A 127 1.79 12.51 -6.40
N TYR A 128 0.69 12.49 -5.65
CA TYR A 128 -0.01 11.24 -5.36
C TYR A 128 -1.52 11.45 -5.33
N ASP A 129 -2.24 10.39 -5.67
CA ASP A 129 -3.69 10.31 -5.50
C ASP A 129 -4.05 8.99 -4.81
N VAL A 130 -5.23 8.97 -4.19
CA VAL A 130 -5.79 7.78 -3.54
C VAL A 130 -7.18 7.54 -4.11
N SER A 131 -7.42 6.34 -4.62
CA SER A 131 -8.73 5.90 -5.10
C SER A 131 -9.30 4.80 -4.23
N PHE A 132 -10.62 4.83 -4.06
CA PHE A 132 -11.37 3.85 -3.30
C PHE A 132 -12.29 3.10 -4.24
N THR A 133 -12.23 1.78 -4.13
CA THR A 133 -13.13 0.87 -4.85
C THR A 133 -13.82 -0.04 -3.86
N PHE A 134 -15.05 -0.45 -4.14
CA PHE A 134 -15.86 -1.27 -3.23
C PHE A 134 -16.06 -2.70 -3.78
N PRO A 135 -15.12 -3.62 -3.54
CA PRO A 135 -15.26 -5.00 -4.00
C PRO A 135 -16.38 -5.73 -3.25
N THR A 136 -17.07 -6.64 -3.91
CA THR A 136 -18.12 -7.46 -3.28
C THR A 136 -17.58 -8.69 -2.56
N THR A 137 -16.36 -9.11 -2.91
CA THR A 137 -15.70 -10.30 -2.34
C THR A 137 -14.22 -10.04 -2.15
N VAL A 138 -13.64 -10.66 -1.12
CA VAL A 138 -12.20 -10.64 -0.85
C VAL A 138 -11.71 -12.09 -0.74
N PRO A 139 -10.71 -12.51 -1.53
CA PRO A 139 -10.18 -13.86 -1.45
C PRO A 139 -9.74 -14.22 -0.03
N GLY A 140 -10.15 -15.39 0.45
CA GLY A 140 -9.81 -15.90 1.78
C GLY A 140 -10.77 -15.48 2.90
N VAL A 141 -11.74 -14.60 2.64
CA VAL A 141 -12.84 -14.33 3.57
C VAL A 141 -14.06 -15.13 3.13
N VAL A 142 -14.58 -15.95 4.05
CA VAL A 142 -15.74 -16.82 3.81
C VAL A 142 -17.00 -16.21 4.43
N ASP A 143 -18.16 -16.59 3.90
CA ASP A 143 -19.45 -16.21 4.49
C ASP A 143 -19.66 -16.87 5.85
N CYS A 144 -20.50 -16.27 6.70
CA CYS A 144 -20.81 -16.77 8.05
C CYS A 144 -21.66 -18.04 8.08
N THR A 145 -21.53 -18.91 7.07
CA THR A 145 -22.28 -20.15 6.94
C THR A 145 -21.53 -21.31 7.61
N GLY A 146 -22.27 -22.22 8.25
CA GLY A 146 -21.71 -23.41 8.93
C GLY A 146 -21.95 -23.43 10.45
N THR A 147 -21.84 -24.62 11.05
CA THR A 147 -21.98 -24.85 12.50
C THR A 147 -20.79 -25.66 13.04
N PRO A 148 -19.93 -25.08 13.91
CA PRO A 148 -19.93 -23.68 14.33
C PRO A 148 -19.50 -22.73 13.19
N PRO A 149 -19.98 -21.48 13.17
CA PRO A 149 -19.56 -20.50 12.17
C PRO A 149 -18.06 -20.20 12.31
N PRO A 150 -17.40 -19.76 11.22
CA PRO A 150 -16.00 -19.36 11.25
C PRO A 150 -15.76 -18.23 12.26
N PRO A 151 -14.59 -18.16 12.92
CA PRO A 151 -14.26 -17.09 13.88
C PRO A 151 -14.30 -15.68 13.27
N VAL A 152 -14.00 -15.59 11.96
CA VAL A 152 -14.07 -14.36 11.16
C VAL A 152 -14.78 -14.71 9.86
N CYS A 153 -15.81 -13.94 9.52
CA CYS A 153 -16.57 -14.15 8.30
C CYS A 153 -17.13 -12.82 7.76
N THR A 154 -17.50 -12.82 6.48
CA THR A 154 -18.07 -11.64 5.80
C THR A 154 -19.30 -11.14 6.55
N ALA A 155 -19.33 -9.86 6.89
CA ALA A 155 -20.49 -9.32 7.55
C ALA A 155 -21.71 -9.28 6.61
N ALA A 156 -22.79 -10.00 6.94
CA ALA A 156 -24.04 -10.01 6.17
C ALA A 156 -25.12 -9.14 6.84
N GLY A 157 -25.87 -8.36 6.06
CA GLY A 157 -26.99 -7.56 6.60
C GLY A 157 -26.71 -6.06 6.75
N PHE A 158 -25.57 -5.58 6.28
CA PHE A 158 -25.30 -4.14 6.15
C PHE A 158 -25.91 -3.52 4.89
N THR A 159 -26.98 -4.08 4.31
CA THR A 159 -27.63 -3.47 3.14
C THR A 159 -28.20 -2.09 3.49
N PRO A 160 -27.97 -1.04 2.69
CA PRO A 160 -27.42 -1.03 1.33
C PRO A 160 -25.89 -0.81 1.22
N PHE A 161 -25.15 -0.83 2.32
CA PHE A 161 -23.73 -0.50 2.40
C PHE A 161 -22.82 -1.63 1.89
N SER A 162 -21.72 -1.25 1.24
CA SER A 162 -20.64 -2.20 0.89
C SER A 162 -19.99 -2.74 2.17
N THR A 163 -19.57 -4.00 2.15
CA THR A 163 -18.87 -4.66 3.26
C THR A 163 -17.35 -4.49 3.17
N TYR A 164 -16.83 -4.22 1.99
CA TYR A 164 -15.40 -4.07 1.73
C TYR A 164 -15.09 -2.76 1.03
N VAL A 165 -13.89 -2.25 1.30
CA VAL A 165 -13.30 -1.08 0.66
C VAL A 165 -11.84 -1.39 0.34
N ARG A 166 -11.40 -0.96 -0.84
CA ARG A 166 -10.03 -1.11 -1.29
C ARG A 166 -9.47 0.26 -1.63
N ALA A 167 -8.51 0.72 -0.84
CA ALA A 167 -7.76 1.93 -1.07
C ALA A 167 -6.55 1.60 -1.97
N THR A 168 -6.40 2.34 -3.07
CA THR A 168 -5.26 2.23 -3.98
C THR A 168 -4.57 3.58 -4.04
N VAL A 169 -3.31 3.62 -3.66
CA VAL A 169 -2.47 4.82 -3.65
C VAL A 169 -1.55 4.75 -4.85
N ALA A 170 -1.59 5.78 -5.69
CA ALA A 170 -0.66 5.97 -6.79
C ALA A 170 0.24 7.16 -6.45
N ASN A 171 1.51 6.90 -6.17
CA ASN A 171 2.49 7.92 -5.82
C ASN A 171 3.53 8.04 -6.94
N ARG A 172 3.54 9.17 -7.63
CA ARG A 172 4.46 9.52 -8.70
C ARG A 172 5.67 10.21 -8.11
N VAL A 173 6.80 9.51 -8.12
CA VAL A 173 8.03 9.96 -7.48
C VAL A 173 9.05 10.40 -8.53
N PRO A 174 9.83 11.46 -8.25
CA PRO A 174 10.87 11.90 -9.17
C PRO A 174 12.03 10.90 -9.17
N VAL A 175 12.54 10.62 -10.37
CA VAL A 175 13.76 9.82 -10.59
C VAL A 175 14.79 10.67 -11.33
N SER A 176 16.05 10.56 -10.91
CA SER A 176 17.12 11.40 -11.44
C SER A 176 17.91 10.66 -12.52
N PHE A 177 18.80 9.77 -12.13
CA PHE A 177 19.67 9.01 -13.03
C PHE A 177 18.90 7.99 -13.86
N ALA A 178 17.95 7.27 -13.25
CA ALA A 178 17.04 6.39 -13.98
C ALA A 178 16.15 7.17 -14.97
N GLY A 179 15.85 8.44 -14.66
CA GLY A 179 15.11 9.31 -15.55
C GLY A 179 15.91 9.77 -16.77
N LEU A 180 17.22 10.00 -16.60
CA LEU A 180 18.13 10.32 -17.69
C LEU A 180 18.21 9.19 -18.72
N LEU A 181 18.19 7.94 -18.26
CA LEU A 181 18.26 6.75 -19.12
C LEU A 181 16.92 6.40 -19.79
N SER A 182 15.81 6.59 -19.08
CA SER A 182 14.47 6.24 -19.56
C SER A 182 13.77 7.36 -20.33
N GLY A 183 14.25 8.60 -20.23
CA GLY A 183 13.58 9.78 -20.78
C GLY A 183 12.35 10.23 -19.97
N SER A 184 12.05 9.58 -18.83
CA SER A 184 10.97 9.96 -17.92
C SER A 184 11.53 10.49 -16.61
N THR A 185 11.13 11.70 -16.19
CA THR A 185 11.57 12.30 -14.92
C THR A 185 10.84 11.76 -13.70
N THR A 186 9.81 10.92 -13.91
CA THR A 186 8.97 10.39 -12.84
C THR A 186 8.61 8.93 -13.06
N THR A 187 8.27 8.24 -11.98
CA THR A 187 7.86 6.84 -11.98
C THR A 187 6.79 6.62 -10.91
N ASP A 188 5.85 5.72 -11.17
CA ASP A 188 4.73 5.48 -10.27
C ASP A 188 5.04 4.29 -9.35
N VAL A 189 4.96 4.53 -8.04
CA VAL A 189 4.95 3.49 -7.01
C VAL A 189 3.54 3.35 -6.45
N MET A 190 3.09 2.11 -6.34
CA MET A 190 1.72 1.79 -5.94
C MET A 190 1.68 1.22 -4.52
N GLY A 191 0.68 1.66 -3.76
CA GLY A 191 0.25 1.03 -2.51
C GLY A 191 -1.21 0.57 -2.63
N GLN A 192 -1.56 -0.52 -1.97
CA GLN A 192 -2.93 -1.02 -1.97
C GLN A 192 -3.24 -1.75 -0.67
N ALA A 193 -4.40 -1.42 -0.11
CA ALA A 193 -4.94 -2.08 1.07
C ALA A 193 -6.42 -2.37 0.84
N THR A 194 -6.88 -3.54 1.30
CA THR A 194 -8.30 -3.91 1.29
C THR A 194 -8.74 -4.16 2.73
N CYS A 195 -9.79 -3.48 3.13
CA CYS A 195 -10.36 -3.54 4.47
C CYS A 195 -11.83 -3.91 4.35
N GLY A 196 -12.36 -4.53 5.39
CA GLY A 196 -13.75 -4.94 5.40
C GLY A 196 -14.31 -4.99 6.78
N LEU A 197 -15.63 -4.93 6.84
CA LEU A 197 -16.40 -5.20 8.02
C LEU A 197 -16.55 -6.71 8.17
N VAL A 198 -16.14 -7.22 9.33
CA VAL A 198 -16.33 -8.62 9.69
C VAL A 198 -17.25 -8.70 10.89
N PHE A 199 -18.15 -9.69 10.91
CA PHE A 199 -18.77 -10.07 12.17
C PHE A 199 -17.74 -10.83 12.98
N SER A 200 -17.25 -10.20 14.04
CA SER A 200 -16.60 -10.94 15.10
C SER A 200 -17.69 -11.44 16.03
N SER A 201 -17.84 -12.76 16.15
CA SER A 201 -18.58 -13.37 17.26
C SER A 201 -17.75 -13.24 18.53
N ALA A 202 -17.54 -11.99 18.97
CA ALA A 202 -17.02 -11.70 20.29
C ALA A 202 -18.22 -11.60 21.23
N PRO A 203 -18.22 -12.28 22.39
CA PRO A 203 -19.23 -12.05 23.40
C PRO A 203 -19.09 -10.59 23.84
N ILE A 204 -19.99 -9.71 23.39
CA ILE A 204 -20.07 -8.35 23.92
C ILE A 204 -20.63 -8.53 25.33
N PRO A 205 -19.83 -8.31 26.40
CA PRO A 205 -20.35 -8.51 27.74
C PRO A 205 -21.35 -7.40 28.04
N ILE A 206 -22.50 -7.76 28.60
CA ILE A 206 -23.36 -6.82 29.28
C ILE A 206 -22.57 -6.34 30.51
N LEU A 207 -22.15 -5.07 30.46
CA LEU A 207 -21.43 -4.42 31.54
C LEU A 207 -22.40 -3.64 32.41
N ILE A 208 -22.61 -4.12 33.64
CA ILE A 208 -23.31 -3.36 34.67
C ILE A 208 -22.25 -2.65 35.51
N MET A 209 -22.15 -1.33 35.31
CA MET A 209 -21.03 -0.52 35.83
C MET A 209 -21.34 0.26 37.11
N ASN A 210 -22.56 0.19 37.65
CA ASN A 210 -22.86 0.89 38.90
C ASN A 210 -22.24 0.12 40.08
N PRO A 211 -21.25 0.68 40.80
CA PRO A 211 -20.42 -0.09 41.71
C PRO A 211 -20.98 -0.22 43.13
N SER A 212 -22.05 0.50 43.46
CA SER A 212 -22.52 0.67 44.84
C SER A 212 -24.01 0.42 45.07
N LEU A 213 -24.84 0.43 44.03
CA LEU A 213 -26.26 0.13 44.20
C LEU A 213 -26.50 -1.38 44.43
N SER A 214 -27.48 -1.71 45.27
CA SER A 214 -28.04 -3.05 45.38
C SER A 214 -29.01 -3.31 44.23
N GLY A 215 -29.05 -4.54 43.69
CA GLY A 215 -29.95 -4.85 42.57
C GLY A 215 -29.54 -4.19 41.25
N THR A 216 -28.24 -3.97 41.05
CA THR A 216 -27.70 -3.40 39.81
C THR A 216 -27.99 -4.28 38.59
N LEU A 217 -28.19 -5.57 38.83
CA LEU A 217 -28.85 -6.50 37.91
C LEU A 217 -29.98 -7.20 38.69
N ASP A 218 -31.22 -6.98 38.27
CA ASP A 218 -32.43 -7.54 38.88
C ASP A 218 -33.31 -8.16 37.78
N VAL A 219 -33.52 -9.48 37.84
CA VAL A 219 -34.35 -10.22 36.89
C VAL A 219 -35.66 -10.60 37.60
N ARG A 220 -36.76 -9.90 37.30
CA ARG A 220 -38.04 -10.05 38.04
C ARG A 220 -39.08 -10.90 37.33
N GLY A 221 -39.72 -11.79 38.10
CA GLY A 221 -40.98 -12.51 37.83
C GLY A 221 -40.80 -14.04 37.75
N SER A 222 -41.88 -14.81 37.90
CA SER A 222 -41.84 -16.27 38.04
C SER A 222 -42.04 -17.03 36.72
N GLY A 223 -41.09 -17.89 36.33
CA GLY A 223 -41.26 -18.88 35.25
C GLY A 223 -40.08 -18.97 34.28
N SER A 224 -40.08 -19.98 33.41
CA SER A 224 -39.01 -20.25 32.41
C SER A 224 -38.79 -19.14 31.36
N GLN A 225 -39.57 -18.07 31.39
CA GLN A 225 -39.49 -16.92 30.48
C GLN A 225 -38.70 -15.73 31.03
N ASN A 226 -38.37 -15.72 32.33
CA ASN A 226 -37.60 -14.67 32.97
C ASN A 226 -36.14 -15.09 33.19
N LYS A 227 -35.50 -15.49 32.11
CA LYS A 227 -34.07 -15.81 32.07
C LYS A 227 -33.43 -14.98 30.99
N ILE A 228 -32.31 -14.32 31.30
CA ILE A 228 -31.42 -13.81 30.27
C ILE A 228 -30.83 -15.05 29.60
N THR A 229 -31.43 -15.44 28.47
CA THR A 229 -31.00 -16.63 27.72
C THR A 229 -30.12 -16.17 26.58
N ILE A 230 -28.85 -16.49 26.66
CA ILE A 230 -27.85 -16.18 25.63
C ILE A 230 -27.88 -17.33 24.62
N TYR A 231 -28.38 -17.06 23.41
CA TYR A 231 -28.37 -18.02 22.31
C TYR A 231 -27.15 -17.79 21.42
N GLY A 232 -26.23 -18.76 21.37
CA GLY A 232 -24.97 -18.68 20.63
C GLY A 232 -23.86 -17.93 21.38
N GLY A 233 -22.60 -18.37 21.21
CA GLY A 233 -21.42 -17.82 21.89
C GLY A 233 -21.07 -18.49 23.24
N PRO A 234 -19.93 -18.13 23.87
CA PRO A 234 -19.53 -18.66 25.17
C PRO A 234 -20.45 -18.18 26.30
N GLN A 235 -20.73 -19.07 27.26
CA GLN A 235 -21.78 -18.89 28.31
C GLN A 235 -21.52 -17.75 29.32
N ARG A 236 -20.47 -16.94 29.17
CA ARG A 236 -20.09 -15.86 30.09
C ARG A 236 -20.09 -14.53 29.35
N SER A 237 -21.23 -13.86 29.32
CA SER A 237 -21.40 -12.53 28.69
C SER A 237 -21.95 -11.48 29.64
N ILE A 238 -21.90 -11.70 30.97
CA ILE A 238 -22.35 -10.73 31.97
C ILE A 238 -21.20 -10.49 32.95
N GLN A 239 -20.77 -9.24 33.06
CA GLN A 239 -19.80 -8.81 34.07
C GLN A 239 -20.42 -7.69 34.91
N VAL A 240 -20.49 -7.95 36.21
CA VAL A 240 -21.00 -7.00 37.20
C VAL A 240 -19.81 -6.48 37.98
N ASN A 241 -19.49 -5.20 37.82
CA ASN A 241 -18.43 -4.54 38.59
C ASN A 241 -19.07 -3.82 39.78
N SER A 242 -19.25 -4.53 40.90
CA SER A 242 -19.89 -4.00 42.10
C SER A 242 -19.22 -4.45 43.38
N THR A 243 -19.23 -3.57 44.38
CA THR A 243 -18.75 -3.81 45.74
C THR A 243 -19.85 -4.29 46.68
N SER A 244 -21.10 -4.34 46.22
CA SER A 244 -22.26 -4.81 46.99
C SER A 244 -22.37 -6.33 46.99
N ALA A 245 -22.57 -6.92 48.18
CA ALA A 245 -22.80 -8.36 48.34
C ALA A 245 -24.12 -8.85 47.71
N THR A 246 -25.04 -7.93 47.37
CA THR A 246 -26.32 -8.22 46.72
C THR A 246 -26.42 -7.55 45.34
N ALA A 247 -25.28 -7.37 44.67
CA ALA A 247 -25.22 -6.77 43.33
C ALA A 247 -25.95 -7.58 42.26
N VAL A 248 -26.06 -8.90 42.47
CA VAL A 248 -26.73 -9.84 41.59
C VAL A 248 -27.84 -10.52 42.37
N THR A 249 -29.08 -10.33 41.94
CA THR A 249 -30.25 -11.08 42.42
C THR A 249 -30.86 -11.79 41.22
N VAL A 250 -30.85 -13.13 41.26
CA VAL A 250 -31.33 -14.01 40.17
C VAL A 250 -32.54 -14.79 40.63
#